data_AF-A0A9X3N5I1-F1
#
_entry.id   AF-A0A9X3N5I1-F1
#
_cell.length_a   1.000
_cell.length_b   1.000
_cell.length_c   1.000
_cell.angle_alpha   90.00
_cell.angle_beta   90.00
_cell.angle_gamma   90.00
#
_symmetry.space_group_name_H-M   'P 1'
#
loop_
_entity.id
_entity.type
_entity.pdbx_description
1 polymer ?
#
loop_
_entity_poly.entity_id
_entity_poly.type
_entity_poly.pdbx_seq_one_letter_code
_entity_poly.pdbx_strand_id
1 'polypeptide(L)'
;MPEPRAHLHRISRYCALLAEPLGLDPELVRGASWLHDIGMAGLHFARRPGPLSVLERRALERHPERGAVLLRASGSELLDLAAVIALTHHERFDGDGYPQRLGGEQIPLVGRIVAVADAYDALTTDRPYRLAIHPEGAVAALHHERGRQFDPAVLDAFLERLDAVEAIRARHPSPPPQLITPEEAGALLGWSPSKLRRAANSGRLPVTRTSGGHRRFVLETILELVRTAGAPEVRPLDPPTVALPQLARLLDELGPALCAHAAGVVYGDGPPGWFASRGATPTLVAWLEALAHACATGVYAPVHAATRALMTQAEAHTATLLERHAFLERFGQLLARALHGRGETAELADARRLIAALQQRLLAER
;
A
#
# COMPACT_ATOMS: atom_id res chain seq x y z
N MET A 1 5.81 3.63 -5.69
CA MET A 1 5.93 2.16 -5.78
C MET A 1 7.38 1.73 -5.51
N PRO A 2 7.82 1.45 -4.27
CA PRO A 2 9.25 1.25 -3.99
C PRO A 2 9.72 -0.19 -3.68
N GLU A 3 8.86 -1.20 -3.48
CA GLU A 3 9.32 -2.51 -2.96
C GLU A 3 10.23 -3.37 -3.86
N PRO A 4 10.09 -3.45 -5.20
CA PRO A 4 10.85 -4.44 -5.99
C PRO A 4 12.36 -4.20 -6.05
N ARG A 5 12.83 -2.95 -5.88
CA ARG A 5 14.21 -2.61 -6.24
C ARG A 5 15.23 -2.97 -5.15
N ALA A 6 14.88 -2.82 -3.87
CA ALA A 6 15.81 -3.06 -2.76
C ALA A 6 16.13 -4.56 -2.61
N HIS A 7 15.11 -5.41 -2.69
CA HIS A 7 15.25 -6.87 -2.69
C HIS A 7 16.19 -7.37 -3.79
N LEU A 8 15.95 -6.95 -5.04
CA LEU A 8 16.81 -7.33 -6.17
C LEU A 8 18.25 -6.82 -6.00
N HIS A 9 18.42 -5.60 -5.46
CA HIS A 9 19.74 -5.05 -5.12
C HIS A 9 20.49 -5.83 -4.05
N ARG A 10 19.79 -6.41 -3.08
CA ARG A 10 20.39 -7.19 -2.00
C ARG A 10 20.77 -8.58 -2.49
N ILE A 11 19.81 -9.33 -3.03
CA ILE A 11 20.05 -10.69 -3.56
C ILE A 11 21.18 -10.70 -4.57
N SER A 12 21.14 -9.82 -5.57
CA SER A 12 22.18 -9.80 -6.60
C SER A 12 23.58 -9.60 -6.03
N ARG A 13 23.72 -8.76 -5.00
CA ARG A 13 25.00 -8.52 -4.33
C ARG A 13 25.40 -9.64 -3.39
N TYR A 14 24.46 -10.28 -2.69
CA TYR A 14 24.74 -11.48 -1.91
C TYR A 14 25.27 -12.59 -2.81
N CYS A 15 24.62 -12.82 -3.97
CA CYS A 15 25.07 -13.79 -4.96
C CYS A 15 26.46 -13.45 -5.52
N ALA A 16 26.75 -12.17 -5.78
CA ALA A 16 28.07 -11.73 -6.22
C ALA A 16 29.16 -11.99 -5.18
N LEU A 17 28.88 -11.72 -3.89
CA LEU A 17 29.81 -12.02 -2.79
C LEU A 17 30.13 -13.52 -2.68
N LEU A 18 29.17 -14.37 -3.02
CA LEU A 18 29.31 -15.82 -3.02
C LEU A 18 30.00 -16.35 -4.28
N ALA A 19 29.88 -15.66 -5.41
CA ALA A 19 30.37 -16.12 -6.71
C ALA A 19 31.90 -16.27 -6.74
N GLU A 20 32.63 -15.25 -6.27
CA GLU A 20 34.10 -15.22 -6.30
C GLU A 20 34.76 -16.42 -5.59
N PRO A 21 34.47 -16.72 -4.31
CA PRO A 21 35.09 -17.85 -3.62
C PRO A 21 34.69 -19.22 -4.18
N LEU A 22 33.58 -19.28 -4.92
CA LEU A 22 33.07 -20.49 -5.55
C LEU A 22 33.50 -20.62 -7.02
N GLY A 23 34.42 -19.75 -7.48
CA GLY A 23 35.04 -19.83 -8.81
C GLY A 23 34.15 -19.34 -9.96
N LEU A 24 33.19 -18.47 -9.67
CA LEU A 24 32.28 -17.87 -10.66
C LEU A 24 32.57 -16.38 -10.85
N ASP A 25 32.25 -15.84 -12.03
CA ASP A 25 32.31 -14.40 -12.29
C ASP A 25 31.25 -13.65 -11.44
N PRO A 26 31.67 -12.79 -10.48
CA PRO A 26 30.74 -12.07 -9.61
C PRO A 26 29.82 -11.10 -10.34
N GLU A 27 30.29 -10.45 -11.41
CA GLU A 27 29.52 -9.47 -12.18
C GLU A 27 28.44 -10.17 -13.00
N LEU A 28 28.80 -11.30 -13.61
CA LEU A 28 27.87 -12.12 -14.36
C LEU A 28 26.76 -12.70 -13.46
N VAL A 29 27.14 -13.27 -12.30
CA VAL A 29 26.18 -13.80 -11.31
C VAL A 29 25.31 -12.68 -10.73
N ARG A 30 25.87 -11.49 -10.47
CA ARG A 30 25.09 -10.32 -10.02
C ARG A 30 24.02 -9.95 -11.04
N GLY A 31 24.40 -9.84 -12.32
CA GLY A 31 23.48 -9.48 -13.39
C GLY A 31 22.39 -10.52 -13.60
N ALA A 32 22.76 -11.80 -13.63
CA ALA A 32 21.85 -12.90 -13.89
C ALA A 32 20.84 -13.13 -12.74
N SER A 33 21.30 -13.09 -11.49
CA SER A 33 20.44 -13.30 -10.30
C SER A 33 19.37 -12.22 -10.11
N TRP A 34 19.54 -11.04 -10.72
CA TRP A 34 18.51 -9.99 -10.75
C TRP A 34 17.19 -10.46 -11.39
N LEU A 35 17.25 -11.48 -12.25
CA LEU A 35 16.13 -11.94 -13.06
C LEU A 35 15.52 -13.27 -12.56
N HIS A 36 15.92 -13.77 -11.38
CA HIS A 36 15.44 -15.07 -10.86
C HIS A 36 13.91 -15.18 -10.84
N ASP A 37 13.24 -14.08 -10.48
CA ASP A 37 11.79 -13.98 -10.33
C ASP A 37 11.04 -13.42 -11.56
N ILE A 38 11.71 -13.25 -12.71
CA ILE A 38 11.10 -12.61 -13.90
C ILE A 38 9.82 -13.34 -14.36
N GLY A 39 9.74 -14.65 -14.15
CA GLY A 39 8.58 -15.46 -14.47
C GLY A 39 7.32 -15.14 -13.66
N MET A 40 7.44 -14.36 -12.58
CA MET A 40 6.28 -13.83 -11.84
C MET A 40 5.61 -12.65 -12.54
N ALA A 41 6.18 -12.12 -13.63
CA ALA A 41 5.53 -11.09 -14.43
C ALA A 41 4.10 -11.53 -14.84
N GLY A 42 3.12 -10.67 -14.60
CA GLY A 42 1.70 -10.93 -14.85
C GLY A 42 0.98 -11.79 -13.79
N LEU A 43 1.66 -12.27 -12.73
CA LEU A 43 1.01 -12.94 -11.61
C LEU A 43 0.54 -11.93 -10.55
N HIS A 44 -0.57 -11.24 -10.85
CA HIS A 44 -1.11 -10.20 -9.96
C HIS A 44 -1.36 -10.69 -8.52
N PHE A 45 -1.72 -11.97 -8.34
CA PHE A 45 -1.96 -12.57 -7.03
C PHE A 45 -0.69 -12.84 -6.22
N ALA A 46 0.51 -12.86 -6.82
CA ALA A 46 1.76 -13.19 -6.10
C ALA A 46 2.10 -12.16 -5.01
N ARG A 47 1.53 -10.95 -5.12
CA ARG A 47 1.69 -9.85 -4.16
C ARG A 47 0.49 -9.70 -3.22
N ARG A 48 -0.54 -10.53 -3.40
CA ARG A 48 -1.76 -10.48 -2.60
C ARG A 48 -1.51 -11.10 -1.23
N PRO A 49 -1.91 -10.42 -0.13
CA PRO A 49 -1.84 -10.99 1.20
C PRO A 49 -2.88 -12.12 1.36
N GLY A 50 -2.53 -13.09 2.21
CA GLY A 50 -3.38 -14.22 2.55
C GLY A 50 -3.10 -15.49 1.72
N PRO A 51 -3.89 -16.55 1.91
CA PRO A 51 -3.64 -17.83 1.26
C PRO A 51 -3.92 -17.76 -0.24
N LEU A 52 -3.06 -18.44 -1.01
CA LEU A 52 -3.28 -18.72 -2.43
C LEU A 52 -4.27 -19.87 -2.60
N SER A 53 -5.17 -19.77 -3.56
CA SER A 53 -5.95 -20.90 -4.06
C SER A 53 -5.04 -21.97 -4.65
N VAL A 54 -5.56 -23.19 -4.82
CA VAL A 54 -4.80 -24.30 -5.43
C VAL A 54 -4.31 -23.94 -6.84
N LEU A 55 -5.12 -23.22 -7.62
CA LEU A 55 -4.74 -22.79 -8.98
C LEU A 55 -3.68 -21.69 -8.95
N GLU A 56 -3.83 -20.69 -8.08
CA GLU A 56 -2.82 -19.63 -7.92
C GLU A 56 -1.49 -20.19 -7.44
N ARG A 57 -1.50 -21.13 -6.50
CA ARG A 57 -0.30 -21.84 -6.04
C ARG A 57 0.39 -22.58 -7.17
N ARG A 58 -0.35 -23.39 -7.95
CA ARG A 58 0.20 -24.09 -9.12
C ARG A 58 0.76 -23.13 -10.16
N ALA A 59 0.12 -21.99 -10.38
CA ALA A 59 0.61 -20.97 -11.31
C ALA A 59 1.86 -20.26 -10.78
N LEU A 60 1.96 -20.04 -9.46
CA LEU A 60 3.14 -19.50 -8.81
C LEU A 60 4.32 -20.47 -8.91
N GLU A 61 4.12 -21.75 -8.59
CA GLU A 61 5.17 -22.79 -8.66
C GLU A 61 5.72 -23.01 -10.08
N ARG A 62 5.03 -22.52 -11.11
CA ARG A 62 5.49 -22.53 -12.51
C ARG A 62 6.29 -21.29 -12.92
N HIS A 63 6.45 -20.29 -12.05
CA HIS A 63 7.25 -19.11 -12.39
C HIS A 63 8.72 -19.44 -12.74
N PRO A 64 9.39 -20.46 -12.17
CA PRO A 64 10.75 -20.82 -12.57
C PRO A 64 10.82 -21.23 -14.03
N GLU A 65 9.90 -22.10 -14.46
CA GLU A 65 9.80 -22.57 -15.85
C GLU A 65 9.50 -21.41 -16.80
N ARG A 66 8.55 -20.54 -16.43
CA ARG A 66 8.19 -19.36 -17.23
C ARG A 66 9.35 -18.38 -17.35
N GLY A 67 10.06 -18.11 -16.26
CA GLY A 67 11.23 -17.25 -16.25
C GLY A 67 12.32 -17.79 -17.16
N ALA A 68 12.60 -19.09 -17.07
CA ALA A 68 13.55 -19.76 -17.94
C ALA A 68 13.16 -19.65 -19.42
N VAL A 69 11.89 -19.85 -19.77
CA VAL A 69 11.40 -19.69 -21.15
C VAL A 69 11.55 -18.27 -21.66
N LEU A 70 11.28 -17.26 -20.82
CA LEU A 70 11.42 -15.85 -21.19
C LEU A 70 12.88 -15.43 -21.47
N LEU A 71 13.84 -16.12 -20.84
CA LEU A 71 15.27 -15.77 -20.87
C LEU A 71 16.11 -16.63 -21.81
N ARG A 72 15.66 -17.86 -22.13
CA ARG A 72 16.37 -18.81 -22.99
C ARG A 72 16.56 -18.29 -24.42
N ALA A 73 17.62 -18.79 -25.07
CA ALA A 73 17.91 -18.55 -26.49
C ALA A 73 18.11 -17.07 -26.84
N SER A 74 18.60 -16.30 -25.88
CA SER A 74 18.85 -14.87 -26.03
C SER A 74 20.16 -14.56 -26.77
N GLY A 75 21.07 -15.54 -26.86
CA GLY A 75 22.43 -15.35 -27.41
C GLY A 75 23.36 -14.55 -26.50
N SER A 76 22.96 -14.30 -25.24
CA SER A 76 23.73 -13.57 -24.24
C SER A 76 24.04 -14.47 -23.05
N GLU A 77 25.31 -14.59 -22.71
CA GLU A 77 25.79 -15.37 -21.56
C GLU A 77 25.07 -14.99 -20.25
N LEU A 78 24.81 -13.70 -20.04
CA LEU A 78 24.09 -13.21 -18.86
C LEU A 78 22.65 -13.73 -18.80
N LEU A 79 21.93 -13.66 -19.92
CA LEU A 79 20.53 -14.05 -19.99
C LEU A 79 20.38 -15.58 -19.99
N ASP A 80 21.31 -16.30 -20.59
CA ASP A 80 21.35 -17.76 -20.53
C ASP A 80 21.64 -18.23 -19.09
N LEU A 81 22.57 -17.59 -18.37
CA LEU A 81 22.79 -17.85 -16.95
C LEU A 81 21.56 -17.49 -16.11
N ALA A 82 20.92 -16.37 -16.42
CA ALA A 82 19.68 -15.95 -15.75
C ALA A 82 18.56 -16.98 -15.95
N ALA A 83 18.47 -17.60 -17.13
CA ALA A 83 17.51 -18.66 -17.39
C ALA A 83 17.78 -19.90 -16.53
N VAL A 84 19.05 -20.25 -16.32
CA VAL A 84 19.45 -21.34 -15.41
C VAL A 84 19.05 -21.02 -13.97
N ILE A 85 19.37 -19.81 -13.49
CA ILE A 85 19.00 -19.36 -12.15
C ILE A 85 17.48 -19.37 -11.96
N ALA A 86 16.74 -18.75 -12.88
CA ALA A 86 15.29 -18.69 -12.84
C ALA A 86 14.69 -20.09 -12.72
N LEU A 87 15.20 -21.06 -13.48
CA LEU A 87 14.70 -22.44 -13.45
C LEU A 87 15.01 -23.18 -12.14
N THR A 88 16.13 -22.88 -11.47
CA THR A 88 16.71 -23.78 -10.46
C THR A 88 16.79 -23.20 -9.04
N HIS A 89 16.49 -21.91 -8.84
CA HIS A 89 16.61 -21.27 -7.52
C HIS A 89 15.62 -21.77 -6.45
N HIS A 90 14.60 -22.56 -6.84
CA HIS A 90 13.67 -23.24 -5.94
C HIS A 90 13.88 -24.76 -5.86
N GLU A 91 14.93 -25.29 -6.49
CA GLU A 91 15.38 -26.64 -6.23
C GLU A 91 15.94 -26.73 -4.81
N ARG A 92 15.79 -27.88 -4.17
CA ARG A 92 16.25 -28.15 -2.81
C ARG A 92 17.35 -29.19 -2.85
N PHE A 93 18.37 -29.03 -2.02
CA PHE A 93 19.51 -29.95 -2.00
C PHE A 93 19.12 -31.42 -1.71
N ASP A 94 18.02 -31.65 -0.98
CA ASP A 94 17.42 -32.96 -0.71
C ASP A 94 16.60 -33.54 -1.89
N GLY A 95 16.37 -32.78 -2.97
CA GLY A 95 15.59 -33.18 -4.13
C GLY A 95 14.08 -32.94 -4.01
N ASP A 96 13.60 -32.41 -2.88
CA ASP A 96 12.16 -32.12 -2.66
C ASP A 96 11.73 -30.75 -3.23
N GLY A 97 12.60 -30.10 -4.00
CA GLY A 97 12.36 -28.80 -4.63
C GLY A 97 11.49 -28.86 -5.88
N TYR A 98 11.48 -27.77 -6.62
CA TYR A 98 10.73 -27.65 -7.87
C TYR A 98 11.44 -26.69 -8.84
N PRO A 99 11.18 -26.75 -10.15
CA PRO A 99 10.18 -27.60 -10.82
C PRO A 99 10.68 -28.99 -11.25
N GLN A 100 11.99 -29.21 -11.31
CA GLN A 100 12.61 -30.41 -11.88
C GLN A 100 12.97 -31.46 -10.82
N ARG A 101 12.96 -31.10 -9.52
CA ARG A 101 13.30 -31.99 -8.40
C ARG A 101 14.74 -32.48 -8.48
N LEU A 102 15.65 -31.56 -8.79
CA LEU A 102 17.08 -31.84 -8.82
C LEU A 102 17.59 -31.93 -7.38
N GLY A 103 18.42 -32.93 -7.10
CA GLY A 103 19.03 -33.14 -5.79
C GLY A 103 20.54 -32.93 -5.81
N GLY A 104 21.09 -32.44 -4.70
CA GLY A 104 22.53 -32.26 -4.51
C GLY A 104 23.17 -31.40 -5.60
N GLU A 105 24.28 -31.88 -6.14
CA GLU A 105 25.07 -31.18 -7.15
C GLU A 105 24.46 -31.22 -8.56
N GLN A 106 23.36 -31.95 -8.76
CA GLN A 106 22.59 -31.85 -10.01
C GLN A 106 21.97 -30.46 -10.17
N ILE A 107 21.77 -29.74 -9.06
CA ILE A 107 21.38 -28.34 -9.07
C ILE A 107 22.60 -27.51 -9.51
N PRO A 108 22.49 -26.70 -10.57
CA PRO A 108 23.54 -25.77 -10.96
C PRO A 108 23.97 -24.89 -9.77
N LEU A 109 25.27 -24.68 -9.62
CA LEU A 109 25.84 -23.94 -8.49
C LEU A 109 25.18 -22.55 -8.30
N VAL A 110 24.91 -21.85 -9.40
CA VAL A 110 24.21 -20.55 -9.36
C VAL A 110 22.79 -20.62 -8.80
N GLY A 111 22.07 -21.73 -9.03
CA GLY A 111 20.76 -21.97 -8.42
C GLY A 111 20.88 -22.16 -6.90
N ARG A 112 21.87 -22.94 -6.46
CA ARG A 112 22.18 -23.15 -5.03
C ARG A 112 22.58 -21.84 -4.32
N ILE A 113 23.37 -20.99 -4.97
CA ILE A 113 23.75 -19.65 -4.47
C ILE A 113 22.52 -18.77 -4.27
N VAL A 114 21.66 -18.68 -5.29
CA VAL A 114 20.46 -17.81 -5.23
C VAL A 114 19.47 -18.32 -4.20
N ALA A 115 19.32 -19.64 -4.03
CA ALA A 115 18.43 -20.22 -3.02
C ALA A 115 18.79 -19.78 -1.59
N VAL A 116 20.08 -19.75 -1.24
CA VAL A 116 20.54 -19.26 0.08
C VAL A 116 20.32 -17.76 0.22
N ALA A 117 20.72 -16.99 -0.81
CA ALA A 117 20.61 -15.53 -0.79
C ALA A 117 19.15 -15.05 -0.69
N ASP A 118 18.23 -15.66 -1.45
CA ASP A 118 16.81 -15.32 -1.42
C ASP A 118 16.16 -15.71 -0.09
N ALA A 119 16.46 -16.89 0.44
CA ALA A 119 15.95 -17.32 1.74
C ALA A 119 16.37 -16.36 2.85
N TYR A 120 17.65 -15.95 2.90
CA TYR A 120 18.14 -14.99 3.88
C TYR A 120 17.44 -13.63 3.74
N ASP A 121 17.35 -13.11 2.51
CA ASP A 121 16.71 -11.83 2.25
C ASP A 121 15.24 -11.84 2.66
N ALA A 122 14.53 -12.92 2.32
CA ALA A 122 13.14 -13.10 2.68
C ALA A 122 12.97 -13.12 4.20
N LEU A 123 13.81 -13.84 4.94
CA LEU A 123 13.74 -13.95 6.41
C LEU A 123 14.04 -12.62 7.11
N THR A 124 15.03 -11.87 6.63
CA THR A 124 15.52 -10.65 7.28
C THR A 124 14.88 -9.35 6.78
N THR A 125 13.88 -9.46 5.91
CA THR A 125 13.16 -8.32 5.33
C THR A 125 11.67 -8.39 5.64
N ASP A 126 11.08 -7.24 5.99
CA ASP A 126 9.64 -7.10 6.13
C ASP A 126 8.94 -7.39 4.79
N ARG A 127 7.93 -8.25 4.83
CA ARG A 127 7.02 -8.54 3.73
C ARG A 127 5.60 -8.13 4.15
N PRO A 128 4.68 -7.84 3.22
CA PRO A 128 3.31 -7.41 3.56
C PRO A 128 2.58 -8.33 4.57
N TYR A 129 2.91 -9.63 4.55
CA TYR A 129 2.31 -10.65 5.40
C TYR A 129 3.20 -11.17 6.54
N ARG A 130 4.46 -10.72 6.65
CA ARG A 130 5.43 -11.23 7.64
C ARG A 130 6.47 -10.16 7.99
N LEU A 131 6.64 -9.87 9.27
CA LEU A 131 7.75 -9.02 9.73
C LEU A 131 9.09 -9.76 9.63
N ALA A 132 10.16 -9.01 9.38
CA ALA A 132 11.53 -9.52 9.43
C ALA A 132 11.81 -10.18 10.79
N ILE A 133 12.55 -11.29 10.76
CA ILE A 133 13.16 -11.84 11.97
C ILE A 133 14.58 -11.29 12.12
N HIS A 134 15.08 -11.27 13.35
CA HIS A 134 16.43 -10.79 13.64
C HIS A 134 17.49 -11.68 12.95
N PRO A 135 18.61 -11.12 12.48
CA PRO A 135 19.67 -11.86 11.78
C PRO A 135 20.07 -13.20 12.40
N GLU A 136 20.26 -13.31 13.72
CA GLU A 136 20.67 -14.60 14.30
C GLU A 136 19.55 -15.64 14.21
N GLY A 137 18.29 -15.21 14.26
CA GLY A 137 17.14 -16.08 14.02
C GLY A 137 17.08 -16.57 12.56
N ALA A 138 17.42 -15.72 11.60
CA ALA A 138 17.52 -16.10 10.19
C ALA A 138 18.65 -17.10 9.96
N VAL A 139 19.82 -16.85 10.55
CA VAL A 139 20.98 -17.76 10.51
C VAL A 139 20.64 -19.12 11.11
N ALA A 140 19.99 -19.15 12.28
CA ALA A 140 19.55 -20.40 12.90
C ALA A 140 18.57 -21.18 12.01
N ALA A 141 17.62 -20.49 11.36
CA ALA A 141 16.69 -21.11 10.43
C ALA A 141 17.39 -21.69 9.19
N LEU A 142 18.36 -20.97 8.61
CA LEU A 142 19.16 -21.48 7.49
C LEU A 142 20.00 -22.70 7.89
N HIS A 143 20.64 -22.64 9.06
CA HIS A 143 21.42 -23.77 9.60
C HIS A 143 20.56 -25.03 9.80
N HIS A 144 19.31 -24.88 10.26
CA HIS A 144 18.41 -26.01 10.45
C HIS A 144 18.10 -26.74 9.13
N GLU A 145 18.13 -26.03 8.01
CA GLU A 145 17.87 -26.56 6.67
C GLU A 145 19.16 -26.91 5.89
N ARG A 146 20.33 -26.86 6.54
CA ARG A 146 21.62 -27.23 5.94
C ARG A 146 21.62 -28.70 5.52
N GLY A 147 21.97 -28.97 4.26
CA GLY A 147 21.96 -30.32 3.67
C GLY A 147 20.57 -30.84 3.29
N ARG A 148 19.50 -30.10 3.63
CA ARG A 148 18.12 -30.39 3.22
C ARG A 148 17.68 -29.41 2.14
N GLN A 149 17.39 -28.17 2.52
CA GLN A 149 17.08 -27.13 1.53
C GLN A 149 18.35 -26.63 0.85
N PHE A 150 19.40 -26.40 1.63
CA PHE A 150 20.57 -25.66 1.18
C PHE A 150 21.79 -26.56 1.04
N ASP A 151 22.57 -26.30 0.01
CA ASP A 151 23.90 -26.89 -0.14
C ASP A 151 24.78 -26.49 1.07
N PRO A 152 25.33 -27.47 1.81
CA PRO A 152 26.24 -27.24 2.92
C PRO A 152 27.39 -26.26 2.60
N ALA A 153 28.06 -26.43 1.46
CA ALA A 153 29.24 -25.64 1.11
C ALA A 153 28.86 -24.19 0.76
N VAL A 154 27.75 -23.99 0.07
CA VAL A 154 27.25 -22.66 -0.28
C VAL A 154 26.76 -21.91 0.96
N LEU A 155 26.04 -22.60 1.86
CA LEU A 155 25.59 -22.00 3.11
C LEU A 155 26.78 -21.61 4.00
N ASP A 156 27.78 -22.48 4.14
CA ASP A 156 28.97 -22.17 4.95
C ASP A 156 29.72 -20.95 4.37
N ALA A 157 29.91 -20.90 3.04
CA ALA A 157 30.52 -19.75 2.37
C ALA A 157 29.74 -18.44 2.53
N PHE A 158 28.40 -18.52 2.66
CA PHE A 158 27.53 -17.39 2.94
C PHE A 158 27.72 -16.88 4.37
N LEU A 159 27.77 -17.79 5.33
CA LEU A 159 27.93 -17.46 6.75
C LEU A 159 29.31 -16.88 7.07
N GLU A 160 30.36 -17.36 6.39
CA GLU A 160 31.70 -16.74 6.45
C GLU A 160 31.70 -15.28 5.99
N ARG A 161 30.72 -14.87 5.18
CA ARG A 161 30.57 -13.52 4.63
C ARG A 161 29.43 -12.74 5.25
N LEU A 162 28.89 -13.21 6.38
CA LEU A 162 27.71 -12.63 6.99
C LEU A 162 27.88 -11.14 7.27
N ASP A 163 29.03 -10.69 7.76
CA ASP A 163 29.29 -9.26 8.00
C ASP A 163 29.16 -8.40 6.73
N ALA A 164 29.63 -8.91 5.58
CA ALA A 164 29.51 -8.22 4.30
C ALA A 164 28.06 -8.24 3.78
N VAL A 165 27.35 -9.34 3.98
CA VAL A 165 25.91 -9.48 3.70
C VAL A 165 25.11 -8.46 4.53
N GLU A 166 25.38 -8.36 5.83
CA GLU A 166 24.76 -7.40 6.74
C GLU A 166 25.03 -5.96 6.30
N ALA A 167 26.27 -5.66 5.89
CA ALA A 167 26.63 -4.34 5.38
C ALA A 167 25.86 -3.99 4.08
N ILE A 168 25.64 -4.95 3.19
CA ILE A 168 24.80 -4.76 2.00
C ILE A 168 23.35 -4.52 2.40
N ARG A 169 22.80 -5.30 3.34
CA ARG A 169 21.42 -5.12 3.83
C ARG A 169 21.22 -3.74 4.41
N ALA A 170 22.16 -3.27 5.23
CA ALA A 170 22.11 -1.95 5.84
C ALA A 170 22.15 -0.79 4.81
N ARG A 171 22.85 -0.97 3.68
CA ARG A 171 22.90 0.01 2.58
C ARG A 171 21.65 0.01 1.70
N HIS A 172 20.86 -1.08 1.75
CA HIS A 172 19.63 -1.24 0.98
C HIS A 172 18.46 -1.59 1.90
N PRO A 173 18.13 -0.73 2.87
CA PRO A 173 17.06 -1.00 3.81
C PRO A 173 15.73 -1.13 3.06
N SER A 174 14.90 -2.08 3.49
CA SER A 174 13.49 -2.01 3.16
C SER A 174 12.85 -0.92 4.01
N PRO A 175 12.01 -0.05 3.43
CA PRO A 175 11.24 0.89 4.25
C PRO A 175 10.38 0.09 5.23
N PRO A 176 10.28 0.51 6.50
CA PRO A 176 9.44 -0.18 7.47
C PRO A 176 7.99 -0.21 6.95
N PRO A 177 7.26 -1.32 7.13
CA PRO A 177 5.88 -1.42 6.67
C PRO A 177 5.04 -0.35 7.36
N GLN A 178 4.24 0.39 6.59
CA GLN A 178 3.33 1.35 7.18
C GLN A 178 2.24 0.60 7.95
N LEU A 179 2.20 0.83 9.25
CA LEU A 179 1.25 0.20 10.15
C LEU A 179 0.05 1.12 10.40
N ILE A 180 -1.15 0.58 10.25
CA ILE A 180 -2.41 1.27 10.55
C ILE A 180 -3.15 0.61 11.71
N THR A 181 -4.01 1.39 12.34
CA THR A 181 -4.87 1.00 13.45
C THR A 181 -6.00 0.06 12.99
N PRO A 182 -6.63 -0.69 13.92
CA PRO A 182 -7.83 -1.45 13.62
C PRO A 182 -8.98 -0.60 13.06
N GLU A 183 -9.12 0.65 13.53
CA GLU A 183 -10.13 1.59 13.05
C GLU A 183 -9.91 1.96 11.58
N GLU A 184 -8.68 2.36 11.21
CA GLU A 184 -8.31 2.69 9.83
C GLU A 184 -8.46 1.48 8.90
N ALA A 185 -8.01 0.30 9.33
CA ALA A 185 -8.17 -0.94 8.56
C ALA A 185 -9.64 -1.31 8.33
N GLY A 186 -10.49 -1.15 9.36
CA GLY A 186 -11.93 -1.38 9.27
C GLY A 186 -12.61 -0.41 8.30
N ALA A 187 -12.23 0.87 8.34
CA ALA A 187 -12.74 1.90 7.44
C ALA A 187 -12.39 1.59 5.97
N LEU A 188 -11.14 1.25 5.68
CA LEU A 188 -10.69 0.93 4.32
C LEU A 188 -11.39 -0.31 3.74
N LEU A 189 -11.58 -1.36 4.56
CA LEU A 189 -12.21 -2.60 4.12
C LEU A 189 -13.74 -2.57 4.13
N GLY A 190 -14.36 -1.55 4.75
CA GLY A 190 -15.78 -1.57 5.08
C GLY A 190 -16.15 -2.70 6.04
N TRP A 191 -15.24 -3.11 6.92
CA TRP A 191 -15.42 -4.23 7.85
C TRP A 191 -15.75 -3.73 9.26
N SER A 192 -16.69 -4.38 9.93
CA SER A 192 -16.94 -4.12 11.35
C SER A 192 -15.76 -4.55 12.23
N PRO A 193 -15.55 -3.96 13.42
CA PRO A 193 -14.48 -4.36 14.33
C PRO A 193 -14.48 -5.86 14.66
N SER A 194 -15.66 -6.48 14.76
CA SER A 194 -15.80 -7.92 14.98
C SER A 194 -15.37 -8.77 13.79
N LYS A 195 -15.64 -8.32 12.55
CA LYS A 195 -15.17 -8.99 11.33
C LYS A 195 -13.65 -8.91 11.21
N LEU A 196 -13.07 -7.72 11.46
CA LEU A 196 -11.63 -7.50 11.48
C LEU A 196 -10.92 -8.41 12.50
N ARG A 197 -11.45 -8.46 13.74
CA ARG A 197 -10.92 -9.35 14.80
C ARG A 197 -10.97 -10.83 14.42
N ARG A 198 -12.07 -11.30 13.84
CA ARG A 198 -12.19 -12.70 13.40
C ARG A 198 -11.17 -13.04 12.31
N ALA A 199 -11.01 -12.16 11.32
CA ALA A 199 -10.03 -12.36 10.25
C ALA A 199 -8.59 -12.37 10.77
N ALA A 200 -8.27 -11.48 11.72
CA ALA A 200 -6.97 -11.45 12.36
C ALA A 200 -6.70 -12.72 13.19
N ASN A 201 -7.66 -13.14 14.01
CA ASN A 201 -7.51 -14.33 14.87
C ASN A 201 -7.43 -15.63 14.05
N SER A 202 -8.09 -15.70 12.90
CA SER A 202 -8.04 -16.86 12.00
C SER A 202 -6.81 -16.85 11.08
N GLY A 203 -5.89 -15.89 11.22
CA GLY A 203 -4.72 -15.73 10.35
C GLY A 203 -5.04 -15.29 8.91
N ARG A 204 -6.29 -14.94 8.60
CA ARG A 204 -6.69 -14.47 7.26
C ARG A 204 -6.23 -13.03 7.00
N LEU A 205 -6.04 -12.26 8.06
CA LEU A 205 -5.50 -10.92 8.01
C LEU A 205 -4.25 -10.85 8.91
N PRO A 206 -3.05 -10.69 8.33
CA PRO A 206 -1.82 -10.53 9.10
C PRO A 206 -1.96 -9.37 10.10
N VAL A 207 -1.59 -9.63 11.35
CA VAL A 207 -1.65 -8.63 12.43
C VAL A 207 -0.34 -8.63 13.18
N THR A 208 0.18 -7.44 13.44
CA THR A 208 1.29 -7.25 14.38
C THR A 208 0.79 -6.58 15.66
N ARG A 209 1.58 -6.67 16.73
CA ARG A 209 1.29 -5.99 17.99
C ARG A 209 2.40 -4.99 18.30
N THR A 210 2.01 -3.82 18.79
CA THR A 210 2.96 -2.90 19.40
C THR A 210 3.51 -3.48 20.70
N SER A 211 4.56 -2.88 21.27
CA SER A 211 5.08 -3.23 22.60
C SER A 211 4.01 -3.15 23.70
N GLY A 212 3.04 -2.25 23.56
CA GLY A 212 1.86 -2.15 24.44
C GLY A 212 0.74 -3.17 24.16
N GLY A 213 0.95 -4.13 23.26
CA GLY A 213 0.00 -5.20 22.93
C GLY A 213 -1.13 -4.80 21.97
N HIS A 214 -1.15 -3.58 21.45
CA HIS A 214 -2.19 -3.10 20.53
C HIS A 214 -2.00 -3.69 19.13
N ARG A 215 -3.10 -4.16 18.51
CA ARG A 215 -3.08 -4.67 17.13
C ARG A 215 -2.76 -3.55 16.13
N ARG A 216 -1.99 -3.90 15.11
CA ARG A 216 -1.65 -3.08 13.95
C ARG A 216 -1.70 -3.93 12.70
N PHE A 217 -2.05 -3.30 11.59
CA PHE A 217 -2.20 -3.94 10.28
C PHE A 217 -1.27 -3.28 9.28
N VAL A 218 -0.71 -4.05 8.34
CA VAL A 218 0.12 -3.50 7.27
C VAL A 218 -0.78 -2.84 6.23
N LEU A 219 -0.58 -1.54 5.97
CA LEU A 219 -1.41 -0.75 5.06
C LEU A 219 -1.50 -1.37 3.66
N GLU A 220 -0.36 -1.76 3.07
CA GLU A 220 -0.35 -2.34 1.71
C GLU A 220 -1.21 -3.61 1.62
N THR A 221 -1.19 -4.41 2.69
CA THR A 221 -2.04 -5.62 2.79
C THR A 221 -3.52 -5.25 2.79
N ILE A 222 -3.89 -4.20 3.51
CA ILE A 222 -5.26 -3.70 3.55
C ILE A 222 -5.69 -3.16 2.18
N LEU A 223 -4.85 -2.34 1.53
CA LEU A 223 -5.14 -1.78 0.21
C LEU A 223 -5.31 -2.86 -0.86
N GLU A 224 -4.49 -3.91 -0.83
CA GLU A 224 -4.61 -5.04 -1.75
C GLU A 224 -5.88 -5.87 -1.53
N LEU A 225 -6.31 -6.03 -0.28
CA LEU A 225 -7.60 -6.63 0.04
C LEU A 225 -8.78 -5.77 -0.48
N VAL A 226 -8.68 -4.44 -0.41
CA VAL A 226 -9.68 -3.54 -1.00
C VAL A 226 -9.73 -3.71 -2.53
N ARG A 227 -8.56 -3.81 -3.19
CA ARG A 227 -8.49 -4.02 -4.64
C ARG A 227 -9.13 -5.34 -5.07
N THR A 228 -8.92 -6.41 -4.30
CA THR A 228 -9.32 -7.78 -4.67
C THR A 228 -10.73 -8.14 -4.23
N ALA A 229 -11.24 -7.56 -3.14
CA ALA A 229 -12.62 -7.75 -2.70
C ALA A 229 -13.63 -6.91 -3.51
N GLY A 230 -13.14 -6.04 -4.40
CA GLY A 230 -13.90 -4.92 -4.93
C GLY A 230 -13.98 -3.81 -3.89
N ALA A 231 -13.78 -2.56 -4.31
CA ALA A 231 -13.99 -1.42 -3.41
C ALA A 231 -15.42 -1.53 -2.84
N PRO A 232 -15.61 -1.41 -1.51
CA PRO A 232 -16.96 -1.40 -0.97
C PRO A 232 -17.76 -0.33 -1.71
N GLU A 233 -18.96 -0.71 -2.18
CA GLU A 233 -19.87 0.23 -2.81
C GLU A 233 -20.17 1.31 -1.75
N VAL A 234 -19.53 2.48 -1.91
CA VAL A 234 -19.79 3.61 -1.01
C VAL A 234 -21.17 4.09 -1.39
N ARG A 235 -22.18 3.56 -0.69
CA ARG A 235 -23.54 4.07 -0.82
C ARG A 235 -23.48 5.55 -0.42
N PRO A 236 -23.79 6.49 -1.34
CA PRO A 236 -23.66 7.90 -1.03
C PRO A 236 -24.50 8.21 0.20
N LEU A 237 -23.89 8.86 1.18
CA LEU A 237 -24.61 9.40 2.32
C LEU A 237 -25.66 10.37 1.79
N ASP A 238 -26.91 10.14 2.17
CA ASP A 238 -27.95 11.14 1.97
C ASP A 238 -27.78 12.27 3.00
N PRO A 239 -28.01 13.53 2.58
CA PRO A 239 -28.06 14.65 3.51
C PRO A 239 -29.16 14.41 4.57
N PRO A 240 -29.12 15.13 5.70
CA PRO A 240 -30.21 15.11 6.66
C PRO A 240 -31.55 15.48 5.98
N THR A 241 -32.66 15.01 6.54
CA THR A 241 -34.02 15.35 6.06
C THR A 241 -34.71 16.37 6.95
N VAL A 242 -33.98 16.91 7.93
CA VAL A 242 -34.45 17.90 8.90
C VAL A 242 -33.79 19.25 8.64
N ALA A 243 -34.48 20.31 9.05
CA ALA A 243 -33.88 21.64 9.11
C ALA A 243 -32.82 21.71 10.22
N LEU A 244 -31.80 22.51 9.98
CA LEU A 244 -30.68 22.81 10.86
C LEU A 244 -30.64 24.34 11.12
N PRO A 245 -31.60 24.90 11.87
CA PRO A 245 -31.74 26.35 12.04
C PRO A 245 -30.56 27.02 12.78
N GLN A 246 -29.81 26.30 13.61
CA GLN A 246 -28.60 26.85 14.24
C GLN A 246 -27.49 26.99 13.20
N LEU A 247 -27.29 25.95 12.38
CA LEU A 247 -26.33 25.98 11.28
C LEU A 247 -26.69 27.02 10.22
N ALA A 248 -27.98 27.18 9.89
CA ALA A 248 -28.44 28.20 8.96
C ALA A 248 -28.08 29.62 9.45
N ARG A 249 -28.41 29.94 10.72
CA ARG A 249 -28.03 31.22 11.34
C ARG A 249 -26.52 31.43 11.36
N LEU A 250 -25.77 30.37 11.68
CA LEU A 250 -24.31 30.42 11.66
C LEU A 250 -23.77 30.73 10.26
N LEU A 251 -24.34 30.14 9.21
CA LEU A 251 -23.94 30.38 7.82
C LEU A 251 -24.30 31.79 7.36
N ASP A 252 -25.44 32.34 7.79
CA ASP A 252 -25.82 33.73 7.49
C ASP A 252 -24.88 34.73 8.18
N GLU A 253 -24.55 34.49 9.46
CA GLU A 253 -23.65 35.36 10.23
C GLU A 253 -22.19 35.26 9.76
N LEU A 254 -21.72 34.05 9.45
CA LEU A 254 -20.35 33.83 9.00
C LEU A 254 -20.19 34.03 7.50
N GLY A 255 -21.27 34.06 6.71
CA GLY A 255 -21.22 34.13 5.24
C GLY A 255 -20.33 35.25 4.71
N PRO A 256 -20.54 36.51 5.14
CA PRO A 256 -19.69 37.64 4.75
C PRO A 256 -18.23 37.46 5.19
N ALA A 257 -17.99 36.97 6.41
CA ALA A 257 -16.65 36.74 6.93
C ALA A 257 -15.95 35.60 6.19
N LEU A 258 -16.60 34.46 5.96
CA LEU A 258 -16.11 33.30 5.21
C LEU A 258 -15.86 33.65 3.74
N CYS A 259 -16.66 34.52 3.12
CA CYS A 259 -16.40 35.03 1.77
C CYS A 259 -15.16 35.93 1.73
N ALA A 260 -14.97 36.78 2.74
CA ALA A 260 -13.78 37.61 2.88
C ALA A 260 -12.52 36.79 3.28
N HIS A 261 -12.70 35.71 4.03
CA HIS A 261 -11.64 34.85 4.57
C HIS A 261 -11.29 33.68 3.64
N ALA A 262 -12.16 33.31 2.69
CA ALA A 262 -11.86 32.38 1.60
C ALA A 262 -10.65 32.87 0.77
N ALA A 263 -10.40 34.19 0.74
CA ALA A 263 -9.21 34.79 0.17
C ALA A 263 -7.90 34.52 0.95
N GLY A 264 -7.93 33.85 2.11
CA GLY A 264 -6.73 33.61 2.92
C GLY A 264 -6.68 32.36 3.81
N VAL A 265 -7.79 31.70 4.15
CA VAL A 265 -7.79 30.71 5.27
C VAL A 265 -8.26 29.31 4.92
N VAL A 266 -8.70 29.06 3.69
CA VAL A 266 -8.87 27.67 3.22
C VAL A 266 -7.51 26.95 3.16
N TYR A 267 -6.41 27.68 3.00
CA TYR A 267 -5.06 27.13 2.93
C TYR A 267 -4.18 27.68 4.06
N GLY A 268 -4.28 27.07 5.25
CA GLY A 268 -3.12 27.05 6.16
C GLY A 268 -2.01 26.23 5.52
N ASP A 269 -0.87 26.89 5.23
CA ASP A 269 0.40 26.38 4.69
C ASP A 269 0.37 25.60 3.35
N GLY A 270 -0.68 25.76 2.54
CA GLY A 270 -0.79 25.16 1.20
C GLY A 270 -0.65 26.19 0.06
N PRO A 271 -0.28 25.77 -1.17
CA PRO A 271 -0.21 26.68 -2.31
C PRO A 271 -1.59 27.29 -2.62
N PRO A 272 -1.68 28.57 -3.02
CA PRO A 272 -2.96 29.24 -3.26
C PRO A 272 -3.66 28.66 -4.49
N GLY A 273 -4.79 27.98 -4.28
CA GLY A 273 -5.68 27.49 -5.36
C GLY A 273 -6.80 28.47 -5.73
N TRP A 274 -7.64 28.13 -6.71
CA TRP A 274 -8.71 29.01 -7.25
C TRP A 274 -9.66 29.60 -6.19
N PHE A 275 -9.97 28.84 -5.13
CA PHE A 275 -10.85 29.27 -4.04
C PHE A 275 -10.34 30.49 -3.25
N ALA A 276 -9.05 30.82 -3.36
CA ALA A 276 -8.45 32.02 -2.77
C ALA A 276 -8.47 33.24 -3.71
N SER A 277 -8.89 33.08 -4.97
CA SER A 277 -8.94 34.16 -5.95
C SER A 277 -10.18 35.04 -5.76
N ARG A 278 -10.07 36.34 -6.09
CA ARG A 278 -11.23 37.25 -6.16
C ARG A 278 -12.30 36.78 -7.17
N GLY A 279 -11.93 35.95 -8.14
CA GLY A 279 -12.85 35.37 -9.11
C GLY A 279 -13.76 34.29 -8.53
N ALA A 280 -13.43 33.69 -7.39
CA ALA A 280 -14.24 32.67 -6.74
C ALA A 280 -15.38 33.26 -5.89
N THR A 281 -15.26 34.53 -5.47
CA THR A 281 -16.19 35.15 -4.49
C THR A 281 -17.66 35.07 -4.89
N PRO A 282 -18.10 35.42 -6.12
CA PRO A 282 -19.51 35.38 -6.47
C PRO A 282 -20.12 33.97 -6.38
N THR A 283 -19.37 32.95 -6.81
CA THR A 283 -19.81 31.56 -6.78
C THR A 283 -19.82 30.98 -5.38
N LEU A 284 -18.85 31.38 -4.54
CA LEU A 284 -18.81 31.01 -3.13
C LEU A 284 -19.98 31.61 -2.35
N VAL A 285 -20.33 32.88 -2.61
CA VAL A 285 -21.50 33.54 -2.02
C VAL A 285 -22.77 32.77 -2.38
N ALA A 286 -23.00 32.53 -3.67
CA ALA A 286 -24.19 31.80 -4.13
C ALA A 286 -24.28 30.38 -3.54
N TRP A 287 -23.14 29.70 -3.36
CA TRP A 287 -23.08 28.39 -2.72
C TRP A 287 -23.41 28.44 -1.23
N LEU A 288 -22.89 29.43 -0.50
CA LEU A 288 -23.19 29.63 0.92
C LEU A 288 -24.65 29.98 1.16
N GLU A 289 -25.24 30.82 0.32
CA GLU A 289 -26.67 31.15 0.36
C GLU A 289 -27.54 29.91 0.12
N ALA A 290 -27.19 29.08 -0.87
CA ALA A 290 -27.89 27.83 -1.14
C ALA A 290 -27.77 26.84 0.03
N LEU A 291 -26.61 26.79 0.68
CA LEU A 291 -26.38 25.93 1.85
C LEU A 291 -27.15 26.43 3.08
N ALA A 292 -27.16 27.74 3.34
CA ALA A 292 -27.91 28.34 4.43
C ALA A 292 -29.42 28.11 4.25
N HIS A 293 -29.93 28.33 3.04
CA HIS A 293 -31.33 28.06 2.70
C HIS A 293 -31.70 26.59 2.86
N ALA A 294 -30.84 25.66 2.42
CA ALA A 294 -31.06 24.23 2.60
C ALA A 294 -31.10 23.84 4.08
N CYS A 295 -30.21 24.40 4.90
CA CYS A 295 -30.23 24.20 6.35
C CYS A 295 -31.50 24.78 6.98
N ALA A 296 -31.96 25.96 6.56
CA ALA A 296 -33.18 26.57 7.10
C ALA A 296 -34.46 25.78 6.77
N THR A 297 -34.51 25.16 5.58
CA THR A 297 -35.73 24.52 5.06
C THR A 297 -35.74 23.00 5.19
N GLY A 298 -34.58 22.37 5.41
CA GLY A 298 -34.42 20.92 5.32
C GLY A 298 -34.45 20.37 3.87
N VAL A 299 -34.43 21.24 2.86
CA VAL A 299 -34.48 20.87 1.44
C VAL A 299 -33.09 20.97 0.82
N TYR A 300 -32.41 19.83 0.69
CA TYR A 300 -30.98 19.78 0.31
C TYR A 300 -30.72 19.52 -1.19
N ALA A 301 -31.75 19.27 -2.00
CA ALA A 301 -31.58 19.09 -3.44
C ALA A 301 -30.89 20.29 -4.14
N PRO A 302 -31.23 21.56 -3.85
CA PRO A 302 -30.58 22.72 -4.47
C PRO A 302 -29.11 22.86 -4.09
N VAL A 303 -28.73 22.52 -2.85
CA VAL A 303 -27.33 22.66 -2.41
C VAL A 303 -26.40 21.66 -3.11
N HIS A 304 -26.90 20.49 -3.53
CA HIS A 304 -26.13 19.59 -4.38
C HIS A 304 -25.78 20.23 -5.73
N ALA A 305 -26.75 20.86 -6.39
CA ALA A 305 -26.53 21.55 -7.66
C ALA A 305 -25.56 22.73 -7.51
N ALA A 306 -25.72 23.52 -6.45
CA ALA A 306 -24.82 24.62 -6.14
C ALA A 306 -23.39 24.14 -5.85
N THR A 307 -23.25 23.03 -5.11
CA THR A 307 -21.94 22.41 -4.82
C THR A 307 -21.29 21.94 -6.11
N ARG A 308 -22.04 21.28 -7.00
CA ARG A 308 -21.52 20.86 -8.31
C ARG A 308 -21.04 22.07 -9.13
N ALA A 309 -21.86 23.12 -9.24
CA ALA A 309 -21.50 24.32 -9.98
C ALA A 309 -20.20 24.95 -9.46
N LEU A 310 -20.06 25.07 -8.13
CA LEU A 310 -18.83 25.55 -7.49
C LEU A 310 -17.62 24.67 -7.84
N MET A 311 -17.76 23.34 -7.77
CA MET A 311 -16.67 22.40 -8.07
C MET A 311 -16.30 22.36 -9.55
N THR A 312 -17.27 22.48 -10.46
CA THR A 312 -17.04 22.56 -11.92
C THR A 312 -16.31 23.84 -12.28
N GLN A 313 -16.69 24.97 -11.68
CA GLN A 313 -16.00 26.24 -11.91
C GLN A 313 -14.58 26.20 -11.36
N ALA A 314 -14.36 25.62 -10.17
CA ALA A 314 -13.02 25.40 -9.63
C ALA A 314 -12.14 24.55 -10.56
N GLU A 315 -12.68 23.46 -11.11
CA GLU A 315 -11.98 22.59 -12.06
C GLU A 315 -11.63 23.31 -13.37
N ALA A 316 -12.56 24.12 -13.90
CA ALA A 316 -12.30 24.96 -15.07
C ALA A 316 -11.15 25.97 -14.84
N HIS A 317 -10.93 26.34 -13.57
CA HIS A 317 -9.81 27.17 -13.13
C HIS A 317 -8.68 26.35 -12.47
N THR A 318 -8.41 25.17 -13.02
CA THR A 318 -7.27 24.30 -12.72
C THR A 318 -7.21 23.70 -11.31
N ALA A 319 -8.28 23.81 -10.50
CA ALA A 319 -8.33 23.14 -9.20
C ALA A 319 -8.35 21.61 -9.39
N THR A 320 -7.36 20.94 -8.80
CA THR A 320 -7.24 19.49 -8.76
C THR A 320 -8.40 18.85 -8.00
N LEU A 321 -8.59 17.54 -8.17
CA LEU A 321 -9.54 16.77 -7.36
C LEU A 321 -9.23 16.91 -5.86
N LEU A 322 -7.95 16.86 -5.50
CA LEU A 322 -7.50 16.95 -4.11
C LEU A 322 -7.86 18.30 -3.49
N GLU A 323 -7.67 19.41 -4.21
CA GLU A 323 -8.01 20.76 -3.73
C GLU A 323 -9.52 20.93 -3.52
N ARG A 324 -10.33 20.42 -4.44
CA ARG A 324 -11.81 20.46 -4.31
C ARG A 324 -12.31 19.63 -3.13
N HIS A 325 -11.71 18.47 -2.89
CA HIS A 325 -12.06 17.63 -1.74
C HIS A 325 -11.63 18.28 -0.42
N ALA A 326 -10.40 18.80 -0.37
CA ALA A 326 -9.85 19.48 0.80
C ALA A 326 -10.64 20.75 1.17
N PHE A 327 -11.19 21.48 0.19
CA PHE A 327 -12.05 22.64 0.42
C PHE A 327 -13.27 22.28 1.30
N LEU A 328 -14.06 21.28 0.89
CA LEU A 328 -15.26 20.88 1.63
C LEU A 328 -14.94 20.31 3.01
N GLU A 329 -13.84 19.57 3.12
CA GLU A 329 -13.39 19.02 4.39
C GLU A 329 -13.06 20.13 5.40
N ARG A 330 -12.21 21.08 4.99
CA ARG A 330 -11.81 22.21 5.84
C ARG A 330 -13.00 23.10 6.18
N PHE A 331 -13.89 23.34 5.23
CA PHE A 331 -15.13 24.07 5.47
C PHE A 331 -15.99 23.39 6.55
N GLY A 332 -16.20 22.07 6.47
CA GLY A 332 -16.93 21.32 7.47
C GLY A 332 -16.28 21.35 8.86
N GLN A 333 -14.94 21.30 8.93
CA GLN A 333 -14.20 21.44 10.19
C GLN A 333 -14.40 22.82 10.83
N LEU A 334 -14.41 23.89 10.03
CA LEU A 334 -14.66 25.25 10.52
C LEU A 334 -16.08 25.40 11.08
N LEU A 335 -17.09 24.90 10.37
CA LEU A 335 -18.48 24.91 10.85
C LEU A 335 -18.63 24.11 12.16
N ALA A 336 -18.04 22.92 12.23
CA ALA A 336 -18.08 22.09 13.43
C ALA A 336 -17.45 22.78 14.65
N ARG A 337 -16.31 23.46 14.46
CA ARG A 337 -15.65 24.24 15.53
C ARG A 337 -16.51 25.43 15.95
N ALA A 338 -17.13 26.13 15.01
CA ALA A 338 -17.97 27.29 15.29
C ALA A 338 -19.27 26.91 16.02
N LEU A 339 -19.95 25.82 15.62
CA LEU A 339 -21.09 25.27 16.35
C LEU A 339 -20.70 24.86 17.78
N HIS A 340 -19.58 24.15 17.92
CA HIS A 340 -19.10 23.73 19.24
C HIS A 340 -18.76 24.91 20.15
N GLY A 341 -18.07 25.93 19.63
CA GLY A 341 -17.74 27.13 20.38
C GLY A 341 -18.96 27.94 20.85
N ARG A 342 -20.10 27.78 20.18
CA ARG A 342 -21.38 28.39 20.55
C ARG A 342 -22.26 27.51 21.46
N GLY A 343 -21.81 26.30 21.80
CA GLY A 343 -22.59 25.34 22.58
C GLY A 343 -23.71 24.64 21.80
N GLU A 344 -23.75 24.78 20.47
CA GLU A 344 -24.81 24.24 19.60
C GLU A 344 -24.50 22.79 19.20
N THR A 345 -24.35 21.90 20.18
CA THR A 345 -23.91 20.51 19.95
C THR A 345 -25.00 19.61 19.36
N ALA A 346 -26.26 20.02 19.43
CA ALA A 346 -27.41 19.23 18.97
C ALA A 346 -27.38 18.95 17.46
N GLU A 347 -26.93 19.91 16.65
CA GLU A 347 -26.88 19.78 15.18
C GLU A 347 -25.53 19.27 14.65
N LEU A 348 -24.54 19.07 15.52
CA LEU A 348 -23.17 18.77 15.10
C LEU A 348 -23.07 17.47 14.28
N ALA A 349 -23.88 16.46 14.62
CA ALA A 349 -23.92 15.19 13.92
C ALA A 349 -24.52 15.34 12.51
N ASP A 350 -25.64 16.06 12.38
CA ASP A 350 -26.31 16.29 11.10
C ASP A 350 -25.53 17.26 10.20
N ALA A 351 -24.87 18.27 10.78
CA ALA A 351 -23.95 19.15 10.07
C ALA A 351 -22.77 18.37 9.45
N ARG A 352 -22.14 17.47 10.24
CA ARG A 352 -21.08 16.59 9.73
C ARG A 352 -21.58 15.65 8.64
N ARG A 353 -22.78 15.10 8.82
CA ARG A 353 -23.43 14.22 7.84
C ARG A 353 -23.71 14.95 6.53
N LEU A 354 -24.20 16.19 6.58
CA LEU A 354 -24.44 17.02 5.41
C LEU A 354 -23.16 17.25 4.61
N ILE A 355 -22.07 17.65 5.26
CA ILE A 355 -20.77 17.86 4.57
C ILE A 355 -20.25 16.56 3.96
N ALA A 356 -20.31 15.44 4.70
CA ALA A 356 -19.89 14.14 4.20
C ALA A 356 -20.73 13.67 2.99
N ALA A 357 -22.04 13.94 2.99
CA ALA A 357 -22.93 13.65 1.86
C ALA A 357 -22.56 14.46 0.60
N LEU A 358 -22.25 15.75 0.76
CA LEU A 358 -21.77 16.60 -0.34
C LEU A 358 -20.44 16.10 -0.92
N GLN A 359 -19.50 15.67 -0.06
CA GLN A 359 -18.20 15.13 -0.47
C GLN A 359 -18.32 13.80 -1.23
N GLN A 360 -19.13 12.86 -0.72
CA GLN A 360 -19.28 11.54 -1.34
C GLN A 360 -19.96 11.62 -2.71
N ARG A 361 -20.96 12.49 -2.87
CA ARG A 361 -21.62 12.67 -4.18
C ARG A 361 -20.69 13.24 -5.25
N LEU A 362 -19.76 14.12 -4.89
CA LEU A 362 -18.72 14.59 -5.82
C LEU A 362 -17.78 13.48 -6.29
N LEU A 363 -17.53 12.47 -5.45
CA LEU A 363 -16.70 11.32 -5.81
C LEU A 363 -17.46 10.30 -6.65
N ALA A 364 -18.78 10.21 -6.50
CA ALA A 364 -19.64 9.25 -7.19
C ALA A 364 -20.07 9.70 -8.61
N GLU A 365 -20.00 10.99 -8.92
CA GLU A 365 -20.38 11.55 -10.23
C GLU A 365 -19.25 11.49 -11.29
N ARG A 366 -18.23 10.63 -11.09
CA ARG A 366 -17.05 10.49 -11.95
C ARG A 366 -16.97 9.13 -12.65
#